data_AF-A0A352VNQ1-F1
#
_entry.id   AF-A0A352VNQ1-F1
#
_cell.length_a   1.000
_cell.length_b   1.000
_cell.length_c   1.000
_cell.angle_alpha   90.00
_cell.angle_beta   90.00
_cell.angle_gamma   90.00
#
_symmetry.space_group_name_H-M   'P 1'
#
loop_
_entity.id
_entity.type
_entity.pdbx_description
1 polymer ?
#
loop_
_entity_poly.entity_id
_entity_poly.type
_entity_poly.pdbx_seq_one_letter_code
_entity_poly.pdbx_strand_id
1 'polypeptide(L)'
;MAVLSETIADRYWPDEDPVGRRFQIVGNEQWLQVVGVVSDVRATTDGDPNSLDVYVPHAQDARSSMLLATHTTADAASLAGPIRDAIWKVDVNQPIDAIQTMARAHYLSEASNFALLSLFVMFAIFALLMAAIGIYGVMAYSVSQRSKEIGLRMALGAEVGTVRWMVISEGARLLAIGIGVGLLAAFAFTRLLENFAFGISATDPLTFVGVPMVLAGVALIANLIPAIRATRLDPADTLRAD
;
A
#
# COMPACT_ATOMS: atom_id res chain seq x y z
N MET A 1 30.99 -18.17 20.06
CA MET A 1 30.52 -18.90 18.86
C MET A 1 29.16 -18.37 18.48
N ALA A 2 28.85 -18.32 17.19
CA ALA A 2 27.61 -17.77 16.67
C ALA A 2 27.16 -18.50 15.40
N VAL A 3 25.86 -18.43 15.14
CA VAL A 3 25.24 -18.89 13.89
C VAL A 3 24.82 -17.65 13.10
N LEU A 4 25.08 -17.65 11.80
CA LEU A 4 24.82 -16.50 10.92
C LEU A 4 23.61 -16.78 10.01
N SER A 5 22.94 -15.72 9.59
CA SER A 5 22.00 -15.77 8.48
C SER A 5 22.72 -15.96 7.14
N GLU A 6 22.04 -16.53 6.16
CA GLU A 6 22.55 -16.78 4.80
C GLU A 6 22.98 -15.47 4.11
N THR A 7 22.19 -14.41 4.25
CA THR A 7 22.54 -13.08 3.72
C THR A 7 23.85 -12.51 4.30
N ILE A 8 24.17 -12.75 5.58
CA ILE A 8 25.45 -12.33 6.18
C ILE A 8 26.59 -13.17 5.60
N ALA A 9 26.40 -14.49 5.53
CA ALA A 9 27.41 -15.41 5.01
C ALA A 9 27.83 -15.01 3.60
N ASP A 10 26.87 -14.82 2.70
CA ASP A 10 27.13 -14.46 1.30
C ASP A 10 27.76 -13.08 1.15
N ARG A 11 27.39 -12.11 2.00
CA ARG A 11 27.90 -10.75 1.93
C ARG A 11 29.36 -10.62 2.37
N TYR A 12 29.75 -11.30 3.45
CA TYR A 12 31.07 -11.14 4.06
C TYR A 12 32.07 -12.23 3.68
N TRP A 13 31.60 -13.39 3.23
CA TRP A 13 32.41 -14.49 2.71
C TRP A 13 31.88 -14.98 1.36
N PRO A 14 31.85 -14.12 0.33
CA PRO A 14 31.43 -14.55 -1.00
C PRO A 14 32.36 -15.66 -1.50
N ASP A 15 31.78 -16.75 -1.99
CA ASP A 15 32.47 -17.94 -2.52
C ASP A 15 33.40 -18.68 -1.53
N GLU A 16 33.30 -18.39 -0.22
CA GLU A 16 34.06 -19.07 0.83
C GLU A 16 33.14 -19.73 1.86
N ASP A 17 33.60 -20.81 2.50
CA ASP A 17 32.89 -21.40 3.64
C ASP A 17 33.06 -20.49 4.88
N PRO A 18 31.96 -19.88 5.39
CA PRO A 18 32.04 -19.01 6.56
C PRO A 18 32.26 -19.82 7.85
N VAL A 19 31.98 -21.13 7.86
CA VAL A 19 32.11 -21.96 9.06
C VAL A 19 33.57 -22.05 9.50
N GLY A 20 33.81 -21.82 10.78
CA GLY A 20 35.15 -21.80 11.39
C GLY A 20 35.84 -20.44 11.32
N ARG A 21 35.35 -19.49 10.52
CA ARG A 21 35.85 -18.10 10.49
C ARG A 21 35.48 -17.35 11.78
N ARG A 22 36.18 -16.23 12.03
CA ARG A 22 35.95 -15.39 13.21
C ARG A 22 35.54 -13.99 12.79
N PHE A 23 34.64 -13.39 13.55
CA PHE A 23 34.19 -12.02 13.38
C PHE A 23 33.96 -11.35 14.73
N GLN A 24 33.76 -10.03 14.69
CA GLN A 24 33.51 -9.21 15.86
C GLN A 24 32.25 -8.38 15.61
N ILE A 25 31.38 -8.31 16.61
CA ILE A 25 30.19 -7.44 16.55
C ILE A 25 30.62 -6.05 17.02
N VAL A 26 30.24 -5.00 16.28
CA VAL A 26 30.56 -3.61 16.65
C VAL A 26 30.06 -3.32 18.06
N GLY A 27 30.94 -2.85 18.94
CA GLY A 27 30.65 -2.60 20.35
C GLY A 27 30.88 -3.79 21.28
N ASN A 28 31.32 -4.95 20.77
CA ASN A 28 31.74 -6.11 21.56
C ASN A 28 33.23 -6.39 21.28
N GLU A 29 34.05 -6.55 22.32
CA GLU A 29 35.49 -6.84 22.19
C GLU A 29 35.80 -8.34 21.97
N GLN A 30 34.82 -9.23 22.15
CA GLN A 30 35.01 -10.66 21.96
C GLN A 30 34.90 -11.08 20.50
N TRP A 31 35.88 -11.88 20.07
CA TRP A 31 35.83 -12.60 18.81
C TRP A 31 34.87 -13.79 18.89
N LEU A 32 33.93 -13.84 17.96
CA LEU A 32 32.99 -14.95 17.80
C LEU A 32 33.42 -15.80 16.61
N GLN A 33 33.41 -17.12 16.78
CA GLN A 33 33.59 -18.07 15.69
C GLN A 33 32.25 -18.48 15.10
N VAL A 34 32.15 -18.50 13.77
CA VAL A 34 30.99 -19.02 13.04
C VAL A 34 30.96 -20.53 13.16
N VAL A 35 29.85 -21.09 13.64
CA VAL A 35 29.67 -22.55 13.80
C VAL A 35 28.56 -23.12 12.92
N GLY A 36 27.83 -22.26 12.22
CA GLY A 36 26.78 -22.66 11.29
C GLY A 36 26.15 -21.47 10.60
N VAL A 37 25.40 -21.77 9.54
CA VAL A 37 24.60 -20.82 8.76
C VAL A 37 23.16 -21.34 8.72
N VAL A 38 22.19 -20.44 8.87
CA VAL A 38 20.76 -20.73 8.78
C VAL A 38 20.11 -19.85 7.73
N SER A 39 19.01 -20.33 7.15
CA SER A 39 18.22 -19.53 6.21
C SER A 39 17.73 -18.24 6.86
N ASP A 40 17.63 -17.18 6.05
CA ASP A 40 17.18 -15.88 6.52
C ASP A 40 15.74 -15.95 7.06
N VAL A 41 15.53 -15.37 8.24
CA VAL A 41 14.20 -15.21 8.84
C VAL A 41 13.89 -13.72 8.82
N ARG A 42 12.71 -13.34 8.33
CA ARG A 42 12.21 -11.96 8.45
C ARG A 42 11.88 -11.65 9.91
N ALA A 43 12.89 -11.30 10.69
CA ALA A 43 12.78 -11.09 12.13
C ALA A 43 12.16 -9.73 12.48
N THR A 44 12.23 -8.74 11.59
CA THR A 44 11.67 -7.40 11.78
C THR A 44 10.48 -7.14 10.84
N THR A 45 9.47 -6.44 11.35
CA THR A 45 8.27 -6.00 10.61
C THR A 45 8.62 -5.17 9.37
N ASP A 46 9.81 -4.56 9.35
CA ASP A 46 10.25 -3.64 8.30
C ASP A 46 10.57 -4.36 6.98
N GLY A 47 10.64 -5.69 6.99
CA GLY A 47 10.84 -6.49 5.78
C GLY A 47 12.16 -6.18 5.05
N ASP A 48 13.13 -5.57 5.74
CA ASP A 48 14.43 -5.23 5.17
C ASP A 48 15.14 -6.53 4.74
N PRO A 49 15.36 -6.74 3.43
CA PRO A 49 16.09 -7.89 2.94
C PRO A 49 17.57 -7.87 3.36
N ASN A 50 18.03 -6.81 4.03
CA ASN A 50 19.37 -6.68 4.57
C ASN A 50 19.45 -6.87 6.09
N SER A 51 18.43 -7.44 6.76
CA SER A 51 18.53 -7.71 8.20
C SER A 51 19.71 -8.66 8.47
N LEU A 52 20.74 -8.13 9.14
CA LEU A 52 21.94 -8.89 9.49
C LEU A 52 21.67 -9.61 10.82
N ASP A 53 21.10 -10.81 10.75
CA ASP A 53 20.73 -11.59 11.93
C ASP A 53 21.86 -12.51 12.41
N VAL A 54 22.35 -12.25 13.62
CA VAL A 54 23.40 -13.06 14.28
C VAL A 54 22.83 -13.73 15.51
N TYR A 55 22.87 -15.06 15.53
CA TYR A 55 22.38 -15.88 16.65
C TYR A 55 23.53 -16.26 17.57
N VAL A 56 23.53 -15.73 18.78
CA VAL A 56 24.53 -16.04 19.82
C VAL A 56 23.87 -16.88 20.92
N PRO A 57 24.51 -17.94 21.42
CA PRO A 57 23.97 -18.72 22.53
C PRO A 57 23.74 -17.85 23.77
N HIS A 58 22.57 -17.98 24.40
CA HIS A 58 22.21 -17.21 25.60
C HIS A 58 23.22 -17.37 26.75
N ALA A 59 23.85 -18.54 26.88
CA ALA A 59 24.90 -18.77 27.87
C ALA A 59 26.18 -17.92 27.66
N GLN A 60 26.39 -17.38 26.46
CA GLN A 60 27.51 -16.50 26.12
C GLN A 60 27.11 -15.01 26.18
N ASP A 61 25.89 -14.69 25.78
CA ASP A 61 25.33 -13.33 25.85
C ASP A 61 23.95 -13.38 26.54
N ALA A 62 23.98 -13.32 27.87
CA ALA A 62 22.77 -13.41 28.68
C ALA A 62 22.00 -12.09 28.59
N ARG A 63 20.95 -12.07 27.77
CA ARG A 63 20.01 -10.95 27.66
C ARG A 63 19.01 -10.96 28.81
N SER A 64 18.63 -9.78 29.28
CA SER A 64 17.63 -9.59 30.34
C SER A 64 16.19 -9.82 29.88
N SER A 65 15.97 -9.99 28.58
CA SER A 65 14.67 -10.32 27.99
C SER A 65 14.68 -11.74 27.43
N MET A 66 13.56 -12.45 27.62
CA MET A 66 13.34 -13.80 27.10
C MET A 66 11.94 -13.89 26.50
N LEU A 67 11.86 -14.50 25.32
CA LEU A 67 10.59 -14.84 24.67
C LEU A 67 10.30 -16.32 24.88
N LEU A 68 9.10 -16.61 25.39
CA LEU A 68 8.58 -17.97 25.52
C LEU A 68 7.52 -18.20 24.46
N ALA A 69 7.81 -19.07 23.50
CA ALA A 69 6.84 -19.51 22.52
C ALA A 69 6.22 -20.85 22.97
N THR A 70 4.90 -20.89 23.08
CA THR A 70 4.17 -22.11 23.44
C THR A 70 3.27 -22.54 22.29
N HIS A 71 3.35 -23.81 21.92
CA HIS A 71 2.45 -24.40 20.93
C HIS A 71 1.27 -25.08 21.63
N THR A 72 0.05 -24.83 21.14
CA THR A 72 -1.17 -25.45 21.64
C THR A 72 -2.16 -25.68 20.50
N THR A 73 -2.98 -26.74 20.64
CA THR A 73 -4.13 -27.01 19.76
C THR A 73 -5.44 -26.51 20.35
N ALA A 74 -5.44 -26.09 21.63
CA ALA A 74 -6.60 -25.47 22.29
C ALA A 74 -6.62 -23.96 22.02
N ASP A 75 -7.66 -23.26 22.51
CA ASP A 75 -7.71 -21.80 22.44
C ASP A 75 -6.49 -21.19 23.16
N ALA A 76 -5.59 -20.57 22.40
CA ALA A 76 -4.35 -20.00 22.90
C ALA A 76 -4.59 -18.87 23.91
N ALA A 77 -5.71 -18.15 23.80
CA ALA A 77 -6.05 -17.10 24.77
C ALA A 77 -6.34 -17.68 26.16
N SER A 78 -6.93 -18.88 26.22
CA SER A 78 -7.25 -19.56 27.48
C SER A 78 -6.01 -20.00 28.28
N LEU A 79 -4.85 -20.15 27.63
CA LEU A 79 -3.61 -20.58 28.28
C LEU A 79 -2.83 -19.44 28.95
N ALA A 80 -3.23 -18.19 28.77
CA ALA A 80 -2.49 -17.05 29.31
C ALA A 80 -2.41 -17.06 30.85
N GLY A 81 -3.52 -17.40 31.52
CA GLY A 81 -3.56 -17.54 32.98
C GLY A 81 -2.67 -18.68 33.49
N PRO A 82 -2.86 -19.93 33.02
CA PRO A 82 -2.04 -21.07 33.42
C PRO A 82 -0.53 -20.87 33.18
N ILE A 83 -0.13 -20.26 32.06
CA ILE A 83 1.28 -19.97 31.76
C ILE A 83 1.84 -18.94 32.75
N ARG A 84 1.09 -17.87 33.03
CA ARG A 84 1.48 -16.86 34.03
C ARG A 84 1.71 -17.49 35.40
N ASP A 85 0.77 -18.32 35.85
CA ASP A 85 0.87 -19.00 37.15
C ASP A 85 2.07 -19.96 37.19
N ALA A 86 2.38 -20.64 36.08
CA ALA A 86 3.55 -21.50 35.99
C ALA A 86 4.87 -20.72 36.09
N ILE A 87 4.95 -19.53 35.47
CA ILE A 87 6.12 -18.64 35.57
C ILE A 87 6.30 -18.16 37.02
N TRP A 88 5.22 -17.69 37.65
CA TRP A 88 5.29 -17.17 39.02
C TRP A 88 5.49 -18.24 40.11
N LYS A 89 5.24 -19.51 39.81
CA LYS A 89 5.67 -20.63 40.67
C LYS A 89 7.19 -20.80 40.71
N VAL A 90 7.89 -20.41 39.63
CA VAL A 90 9.36 -20.45 39.57
C VAL A 90 9.93 -19.17 40.17
N ASP A 91 9.43 -18.01 39.73
CA ASP A 91 9.82 -16.71 40.27
C ASP A 91 8.63 -15.73 40.24
N VAL A 92 8.13 -15.37 41.42
CA VAL A 92 7.01 -14.45 41.59
C VAL A 92 7.34 -13.01 41.18
N ASN A 93 8.62 -12.64 41.20
CA ASN A 93 9.06 -11.29 40.85
C ASN A 93 9.37 -11.14 39.37
N GLN A 94 9.25 -12.21 38.57
CA GLN A 94 9.51 -12.16 37.13
C GLN A 94 8.50 -11.22 36.44
N PRO A 95 8.96 -10.12 35.81
CA PRO A 95 8.09 -9.26 35.03
C PRO A 95 7.63 -10.01 33.78
N ILE A 96 6.32 -10.01 33.55
CA ILE A 96 5.70 -10.55 32.34
C ILE A 96 5.13 -9.37 31.57
N ASP A 97 5.73 -9.04 30.44
CA ASP A 97 5.36 -7.88 29.61
C ASP A 97 3.98 -8.10 28.97
N ALA A 98 3.90 -8.95 27.94
CA ALA A 98 2.63 -9.28 27.31
C ALA A 98 2.55 -10.77 26.96
N ILE A 99 1.47 -11.42 27.40
CA ILE A 99 1.08 -12.74 26.92
C ILE A 99 0.09 -12.52 25.79
N GLN A 100 0.48 -12.86 24.57
CA GLN A 100 -0.33 -12.66 23.38
C GLN A 100 -0.32 -13.91 22.51
N THR A 101 -1.42 -14.14 21.81
CA THR A 101 -1.45 -15.16 20.77
C THR A 101 -0.63 -14.68 19.57
N MET A 102 -0.04 -15.62 18.82
CA MET A 102 0.66 -15.27 17.57
C MET A 102 -0.25 -14.48 16.62
N ALA A 103 -1.54 -14.82 16.54
CA ALA A 103 -2.52 -14.07 15.75
C ALA A 103 -2.65 -12.61 16.19
N ARG A 104 -2.65 -12.33 17.50
CA ARG A 104 -2.70 -10.96 18.04
C ARG A 104 -1.39 -10.22 17.79
N ALA A 105 -0.25 -10.88 17.95
CA ALA A 105 1.07 -10.31 17.69
C ALA A 105 1.24 -9.93 16.22
N HIS A 106 0.82 -10.79 15.29
CA HIS A 106 0.77 -10.49 13.86
C HIS A 106 -0.15 -9.29 13.58
N TYR A 107 -1.36 -9.28 14.14
CA TYR A 107 -2.29 -8.16 13.95
C TYR A 107 -1.70 -6.82 14.45
N LEU A 108 -1.01 -6.80 15.59
CA LEU A 108 -0.41 -5.57 16.13
C LEU A 108 0.82 -5.12 15.35
N SER A 109 1.62 -6.07 14.85
CA SER A 109 2.73 -5.79 13.93
C SER A 109 2.21 -5.17 12.62
N GLU A 110 1.08 -5.64 12.11
CA GLU A 110 0.43 -5.08 10.92
C GLU A 110 -0.45 -3.85 11.21
N ALA A 111 -0.86 -3.60 12.47
CA ALA A 111 -1.82 -2.56 12.81
C ALA A 111 -1.34 -1.14 12.43
N SER A 112 -0.03 -0.88 12.49
CA SER A 112 0.55 0.38 12.04
C SER A 112 0.34 0.58 10.52
N ASN A 113 0.49 -0.48 9.75
CA ASN A 113 0.22 -0.48 8.31
C ASN A 113 -1.28 -0.28 8.02
N PHE A 114 -2.18 -0.86 8.82
CA PHE A 114 -3.63 -0.66 8.67
C PHE A 114 -4.07 0.80 8.89
N ALA A 115 -3.52 1.48 9.91
CA ALA A 115 -3.83 2.88 10.15
C ALA A 115 -3.41 3.78 8.97
N LEU A 116 -2.17 3.62 8.49
CA LEU A 116 -1.68 4.34 7.31
C LEU A 116 -2.50 4.01 6.06
N LEU A 117 -2.81 2.73 5.83
CA LEU A 117 -3.65 2.31 4.71
C LEU A 117 -5.02 2.97 4.75
N SER A 118 -5.68 3.00 5.91
CA SER A 118 -6.99 3.65 6.06
C SER A 118 -6.95 5.15 5.73
N LEU A 119 -5.88 5.85 6.11
CA LEU A 119 -5.67 7.26 5.78
C LEU A 119 -5.48 7.45 4.27
N PHE A 120 -4.69 6.60 3.63
CA PHE A 120 -4.50 6.62 2.17
C PHE A 120 -5.81 6.32 1.42
N VAL A 121 -6.60 5.36 1.89
CA VAL A 121 -7.93 5.06 1.32
C VAL A 121 -8.84 6.29 1.43
N MET A 122 -8.84 6.97 2.58
CA MET A 122 -9.62 8.19 2.75
C MET A 122 -9.17 9.29 1.78
N PHE A 123 -7.86 9.52 1.64
CA PHE A 123 -7.33 10.47 0.66
C PHE A 123 -7.67 10.10 -0.79
N ALA A 124 -7.61 8.81 -1.13
CA ALA A 124 -7.98 8.32 -2.45
C ALA A 124 -9.46 8.60 -2.75
N ILE A 125 -10.36 8.39 -1.78
CA ILE A 125 -11.78 8.72 -1.91
C ILE A 125 -11.97 10.24 -2.11
N PHE A 126 -11.30 11.09 -1.33
CA PHE A 126 -11.38 12.54 -1.49
C PHE A 126 -10.85 13.01 -2.85
N ALA A 127 -9.71 12.48 -3.30
CA ALA A 127 -9.14 12.78 -4.60
C ALA A 127 -10.10 12.37 -5.74
N LEU A 128 -10.74 11.21 -5.61
CA LEU A 128 -11.72 10.72 -6.56
C LEU A 128 -12.96 11.63 -6.63
N LEU A 129 -13.47 12.07 -5.47
CA LEU A 129 -14.59 13.02 -5.41
C LEU A 129 -14.22 14.37 -6.02
N MET A 130 -13.04 14.90 -5.71
CA MET A 130 -12.54 16.15 -6.29
C MET A 130 -12.39 16.04 -7.80
N ALA A 131 -11.86 14.93 -8.31
CA ALA A 131 -11.76 14.66 -9.74
C ALA A 131 -13.15 14.63 -10.40
N ALA A 132 -14.13 13.93 -9.80
CA ALA A 132 -15.49 13.87 -10.31
C ALA A 132 -16.17 15.25 -10.35
N ILE A 133 -16.01 16.05 -9.29
CA ILE A 133 -16.54 17.42 -9.22
C ILE A 133 -15.87 18.31 -10.28
N GLY A 134 -14.55 18.21 -10.45
CA GLY A 134 -13.81 18.96 -11.46
C GLY A 134 -14.26 18.63 -12.88
N ILE A 135 -14.40 17.35 -13.21
CA ILE A 135 -14.90 16.90 -14.52
C ILE A 135 -16.33 17.41 -14.74
N TYR A 136 -17.20 17.28 -13.75
CA TYR A 136 -18.56 17.82 -13.83
C TYR A 136 -18.56 19.33 -14.09
N GLY A 137 -17.75 20.11 -13.37
CA GLY A 137 -17.65 21.56 -13.51
C GLY A 137 -17.18 21.98 -14.91
N VAL A 138 -16.10 21.37 -15.40
CA VAL A 138 -15.56 21.65 -16.75
C VAL A 138 -16.57 21.27 -17.84
N MET A 139 -17.21 20.10 -17.73
CA MET A 139 -18.18 19.64 -18.72
C MET A 139 -19.47 20.46 -18.68
N ALA A 140 -19.98 20.80 -17.50
CA ALA A 140 -21.16 21.65 -17.37
C ALA A 140 -20.90 23.05 -17.93
N TYR A 141 -19.71 23.61 -17.72
CA TYR A 141 -19.30 24.88 -18.29
C TYR A 141 -19.19 24.81 -19.82
N SER A 142 -18.57 23.75 -20.36
CA SER A 142 -18.46 23.52 -21.81
C SER A 142 -19.84 23.40 -22.49
N VAL A 143 -20.74 22.62 -21.89
CA VAL A 143 -22.13 22.50 -22.36
C VAL A 143 -22.84 23.85 -22.31
N SER A 144 -22.67 24.62 -21.23
CA SER A 144 -23.26 25.95 -21.08
C SER A 144 -22.81 26.89 -22.20
N GLN A 145 -21.50 26.99 -22.47
CA GLN A 145 -20.96 27.82 -23.56
C GLN A 145 -21.48 27.39 -24.94
N ARG A 146 -21.68 26.09 -25.16
CA ARG A 146 -22.14 25.54 -26.44
C ARG A 146 -23.66 25.36 -26.52
N SER A 147 -24.43 25.86 -25.54
CA SER A 147 -25.89 25.68 -25.49
C SER A 147 -26.59 26.21 -26.76
N LYS A 148 -26.12 27.33 -27.33
CA LYS A 148 -26.69 27.90 -28.56
C LYS A 148 -26.45 27.00 -29.79
N GLU A 149 -25.25 26.45 -29.96
CA GLU A 149 -24.96 25.49 -31.04
C GLU A 149 -25.71 24.17 -30.87
N ILE A 150 -25.78 23.67 -29.63
CA ILE A 150 -26.50 22.43 -29.31
C ILE A 150 -28.01 22.63 -29.55
N GLY A 151 -28.58 23.75 -29.12
CA GLY A 151 -29.97 24.12 -29.37
C GLY A 151 -30.28 24.28 -30.86
N LEU A 152 -29.38 24.90 -31.63
CA LEU A 152 -29.53 25.04 -33.09
C LEU A 152 -29.50 23.67 -33.78
N ARG A 153 -28.56 22.78 -33.42
CA ARG A 153 -28.52 21.41 -33.97
C ARG A 153 -29.77 20.61 -33.62
N MET A 154 -30.26 20.72 -32.39
CA MET A 154 -31.50 20.08 -31.96
C MET A 154 -32.71 20.60 -32.75
N ALA A 155 -32.78 21.92 -32.99
CA ALA A 155 -33.83 22.53 -33.81
C ALA A 155 -33.77 22.11 -35.29
N LEU A 156 -32.57 21.81 -35.81
CA LEU A 156 -32.35 21.24 -37.14
C LEU A 156 -32.64 19.73 -37.21
N GLY A 157 -33.11 19.11 -36.12
CA GLY A 157 -33.49 17.70 -36.07
C GLY A 157 -32.34 16.73 -35.77
N ALA A 158 -31.24 17.21 -35.18
CA ALA A 158 -30.16 16.33 -34.76
C ALA A 158 -30.64 15.29 -33.73
N GLU A 159 -30.22 14.05 -33.91
CA GLU A 159 -30.54 12.96 -32.99
C GLU A 159 -29.92 13.20 -31.62
N VAL A 160 -30.72 12.98 -30.56
CA VAL A 160 -30.32 13.07 -29.14
C VAL A 160 -29.05 12.24 -28.85
N GLY A 161 -28.90 11.10 -29.53
CA GLY A 161 -27.71 10.24 -29.45
C GLY A 161 -26.43 10.92 -29.92
N THR A 162 -26.49 11.72 -30.98
CA THR A 162 -25.34 12.43 -31.56
C THR A 162 -24.82 13.50 -30.62
N VAL A 163 -25.72 14.25 -29.97
CA VAL A 163 -25.34 15.27 -28.98
C VAL A 163 -24.78 14.63 -27.71
N ARG A 164 -25.38 13.54 -27.22
CA ARG A 164 -24.81 12.77 -26.09
C ARG A 164 -23.42 12.26 -26.42
N TRP A 165 -23.23 11.66 -27.58
CA TRP A 165 -21.95 11.08 -27.95
C TRP A 165 -20.86 12.13 -28.08
N MET A 166 -21.19 13.31 -28.61
CA MET A 166 -20.27 14.45 -28.64
C MET A 166 -19.76 14.81 -27.24
N VAL A 167 -20.67 15.02 -26.28
CA VAL A 167 -20.31 15.40 -24.89
C VAL A 167 -19.53 14.30 -24.19
N ILE A 168 -19.93 13.03 -24.36
CA ILE A 168 -19.23 11.88 -23.76
C ILE A 168 -17.82 11.74 -24.35
N SER A 169 -17.67 11.84 -25.67
CA SER A 169 -16.38 11.70 -26.35
C SER A 169 -15.39 12.80 -25.97
N GLU A 170 -15.87 14.03 -25.73
CA GLU A 170 -15.03 15.14 -25.29
C GLU A 170 -14.51 14.92 -23.87
N GLY A 171 -15.38 14.50 -22.94
CA GLY A 171 -14.96 14.11 -21.59
C GLY A 171 -14.07 12.87 -21.57
N ALA A 172 -14.33 11.88 -22.43
CA ALA A 172 -13.49 10.68 -22.57
C ALA A 172 -12.07 11.02 -23.09
N ARG A 173 -11.94 12.00 -23.98
CA ARG A 173 -10.63 12.47 -24.46
C ARG A 173 -9.84 13.17 -23.34
N LEU A 174 -10.48 14.05 -22.58
CA LEU A 174 -9.88 14.70 -21.41
C LEU A 174 -9.43 13.67 -20.37
N LEU A 175 -10.26 12.66 -20.12
CA LEU A 175 -9.94 11.54 -19.24
C LEU A 175 -8.72 10.76 -19.72
N ALA A 176 -8.67 10.37 -21.00
CA ALA A 176 -7.56 9.60 -21.56
C ALA A 176 -6.22 10.36 -21.43
N ILE A 177 -6.22 11.66 -21.67
CA ILE A 177 -5.04 12.51 -21.48
C ILE A 177 -4.64 12.55 -20.01
N GLY A 178 -5.60 12.78 -19.10
CA GLY A 178 -5.34 12.81 -17.66
C GLY A 178 -4.76 11.50 -17.13
N ILE A 179 -5.33 10.36 -17.54
CA ILE A 179 -4.82 9.03 -17.19
C ILE A 179 -3.41 8.82 -17.74
N GLY A 180 -3.16 9.17 -19.00
CA GLY A 180 -1.83 9.04 -19.61
C GLY A 180 -0.76 9.85 -18.87
N VAL A 181 -1.05 11.12 -18.56
CA VAL A 181 -0.14 11.97 -17.79
C VAL A 181 0.04 11.45 -16.36
N GLY A 182 -1.04 11.01 -15.71
CA GLY A 182 -0.99 10.44 -14.36
C GLY A 182 -0.15 9.17 -14.28
N LEU A 183 -0.27 8.27 -15.26
CA LEU A 183 0.53 7.05 -15.34
C LEU A 183 2.01 7.34 -15.57
N LEU A 184 2.34 8.29 -16.43
CA LEU A 184 3.72 8.71 -16.65
C LEU A 184 4.34 9.31 -15.38
N ALA A 185 3.59 10.17 -14.67
CA ALA A 185 4.02 10.74 -13.41
C ALA A 185 4.20 9.66 -12.33
N ALA A 186 3.22 8.75 -12.18
CA ALA A 186 3.29 7.64 -11.24
C ALA A 186 4.52 6.77 -11.49
N PHE A 187 4.76 6.38 -12.74
CA PHE A 187 5.94 5.60 -13.12
C PHE A 187 7.26 6.32 -12.79
N ALA A 188 7.34 7.63 -13.06
CA ALA A 188 8.53 8.42 -12.75
C ALA A 188 8.78 8.51 -11.23
N PHE A 189 7.73 8.73 -10.43
CA PHE A 189 7.84 8.77 -8.97
C PHE A 189 8.19 7.41 -8.38
N THR A 190 7.59 6.33 -8.87
CA THR A 190 7.92 4.96 -8.48
C THR A 190 9.40 4.69 -8.67
N ARG A 191 9.95 5.01 -9.86
CA ARG A 191 11.36 4.81 -10.16
C ARG A 191 12.29 5.68 -9.31
N LEU A 192 11.87 6.89 -8.95
CA LEU A 192 12.61 7.74 -8.04
C LEU A 192 12.65 7.14 -6.63
N LEU A 193 11.53 6.60 -6.15
CA LEU A 193 11.41 5.96 -4.83
C LEU A 193 12.16 4.64 -4.72
N GLU A 194 12.20 3.83 -5.78
CA GLU A 194 13.01 2.61 -5.85
C GLU A 194 14.50 2.89 -5.55
N ASN A 195 15.01 4.04 -5.99
CA ASN A 195 16.40 4.46 -5.73
C ASN A 195 16.67 4.84 -4.26
N PHE A 196 15.63 5.08 -3.44
CA PHE A 196 15.76 5.48 -2.03
C PHE A 196 15.78 4.28 -1.06
N ALA A 197 16.16 3.09 -1.52
CA ALA A 197 16.50 1.91 -0.71
C ALA A 197 15.38 1.26 0.12
N PHE A 198 14.10 1.41 -0.26
CA PHE A 198 12.98 0.80 0.48
C PHE A 198 12.52 -0.59 -0.01
N GLY A 199 13.20 -1.22 -0.97
CA GLY A 199 12.86 -2.59 -1.41
C GLY A 199 11.41 -2.78 -1.91
N ILE A 200 10.69 -1.68 -2.18
CA ILE A 200 9.30 -1.70 -2.62
C ILE A 200 9.31 -2.04 -4.10
N SER A 201 8.94 -3.27 -4.45
CA SER A 201 8.63 -3.65 -5.83
C SER A 201 7.34 -2.94 -6.25
N ALA A 202 7.46 -1.68 -6.62
CA ALA A 202 6.36 -0.72 -6.71
C ALA A 202 5.66 -0.70 -8.07
N THR A 203 5.89 -1.71 -8.92
CA THR A 203 5.28 -1.88 -10.24
C THR A 203 4.37 -3.10 -10.31
N ASP A 204 3.46 -3.26 -9.33
CA ASP A 204 2.42 -4.28 -9.42
C ASP A 204 1.47 -3.96 -10.60
N PRO A 205 1.38 -4.83 -11.63
CA PRO A 205 0.51 -4.62 -12.78
C PRO A 205 -0.96 -4.46 -12.39
N LEU A 206 -1.39 -5.13 -11.31
CA LEU A 206 -2.78 -5.07 -10.86
C LEU A 206 -3.15 -3.66 -10.40
N THR A 207 -2.23 -2.97 -9.72
CA THR A 207 -2.44 -1.60 -9.25
C THR A 207 -2.36 -0.60 -10.42
N PHE A 208 -1.37 -0.76 -11.30
CA PHE A 208 -1.17 0.12 -12.47
C PHE A 208 -2.30 0.02 -13.51
N VAL A 209 -3.02 -1.11 -13.58
CA VAL A 209 -4.17 -1.29 -14.48
C VAL A 209 -5.49 -1.03 -13.75
N GLY A 210 -5.64 -1.54 -12.53
CA GLY A 210 -6.88 -1.45 -11.76
C GLY A 210 -7.26 -0.03 -11.39
N VAL A 211 -6.30 0.78 -10.92
CA VAL A 211 -6.58 2.16 -10.48
C VAL A 211 -7.06 3.04 -11.64
N PRO A 212 -6.40 3.10 -12.81
CA PRO A 212 -6.92 3.82 -13.96
C PRO A 212 -8.29 3.34 -14.42
N MET A 213 -8.56 2.03 -14.35
CA MET A 213 -9.85 1.45 -14.77
C MET A 213 -11.00 1.91 -13.85
N VAL A 214 -10.77 1.94 -12.53
CA VAL A 214 -11.73 2.48 -11.57
C VAL A 214 -11.95 3.98 -11.78
N LEU A 215 -10.87 4.75 -11.95
CA LEU A 215 -10.94 6.19 -12.24
C LEU A 215 -11.71 6.47 -13.53
N ALA A 216 -11.46 5.70 -14.58
CA ALA A 216 -12.18 5.79 -15.84
C ALA A 216 -13.68 5.52 -15.66
N GLY A 217 -14.05 4.47 -14.92
CA GLY A 217 -15.44 4.15 -14.63
C GLY A 217 -16.16 5.29 -13.91
N VAL A 218 -15.56 5.81 -12.83
CA VAL A 218 -16.16 6.89 -12.03
C VAL A 218 -16.32 8.18 -12.83
N ALA A 219 -15.31 8.55 -13.60
CA ALA A 219 -15.35 9.75 -14.41
C ALA A 219 -16.33 9.64 -15.59
N LEU A 220 -16.48 8.46 -16.20
CA LEU A 220 -17.52 8.22 -17.20
C LEU A 220 -18.92 8.39 -16.58
N ILE A 221 -19.14 7.83 -15.39
CA ILE A 221 -20.39 8.00 -14.62
C ILE A 221 -20.64 9.48 -14.30
N ALA A 222 -19.62 10.22 -13.87
CA ALA A 222 -19.73 11.65 -13.61
C ALA A 222 -20.08 12.45 -14.87
N ASN A 223 -19.55 12.05 -16.03
CA ASN A 223 -19.79 12.71 -17.32
C ASN A 223 -21.18 12.40 -17.93
N LEU A 224 -21.85 11.33 -17.50
CA LEU A 224 -23.22 11.03 -17.95
C LEU A 224 -24.21 12.12 -17.55
N ILE A 225 -24.05 12.73 -16.37
CA ILE A 225 -24.97 13.77 -15.87
C ILE A 225 -25.00 15.02 -16.79
N PRO A 226 -23.87 15.68 -17.11
CA PRO A 226 -23.86 16.81 -18.02
C PRO A 226 -24.25 16.42 -19.45
N ALA A 227 -23.92 15.22 -19.93
CA ALA A 227 -24.37 14.72 -21.23
C ALA A 227 -25.90 14.58 -21.32
N ILE A 228 -26.55 14.08 -20.26
CA ILE A 228 -28.01 14.02 -20.20
C ILE A 228 -28.60 15.44 -20.14
N ARG A 229 -28.01 16.35 -19.36
CA ARG A 229 -28.46 17.76 -19.28
C ARG A 229 -28.38 18.47 -20.63
N ALA A 230 -27.30 18.28 -21.39
CA ALA A 230 -27.15 18.88 -22.73
C ALA A 230 -28.31 18.51 -23.67
N THR A 231 -28.85 17.29 -23.54
CA THR A 231 -29.98 16.84 -24.36
C THR A 231 -31.36 17.27 -23.90
N ARG A 232 -31.46 17.81 -22.69
CA ARG A 232 -32.73 18.33 -22.13
C ARG A 232 -32.86 19.85 -22.28
N LEU A 233 -31.93 20.49 -22.96
CA LEU A 233 -32.03 21.91 -23.31
C LEU A 233 -33.15 22.09 -24.32
N ASP A 234 -34.20 22.82 -23.94
CA ASP A 234 -35.31 23.14 -24.83
C ASP A 234 -34.86 24.21 -25.86
N PRO A 235 -34.95 23.94 -27.18
CA PRO A 235 -34.59 24.92 -28.21
C PRO A 235 -35.33 26.25 -28.03
N ALA A 236 -36.57 26.22 -27.54
CA ALA A 236 -37.37 27.44 -27.36
C ALA A 236 -36.84 28.32 -26.21
N ASP A 237 -36.33 27.72 -25.13
CA ASP A 237 -35.76 28.45 -23.99
C ASP A 237 -34.35 28.96 -24.29
N THR A 238 -33.54 28.18 -25.02
CA THR A 238 -32.17 28.58 -25.39
C THR A 238 -32.10 29.75 -26.38
N LEU A 239 -33.15 29.96 -27.18
CA LEU A 239 -33.26 31.08 -28.13
C LEU A 239 -33.96 32.32 -27.53
N ARG A 240 -34.67 32.17 -26.40
CA ARG A 240 -35.36 33.27 -25.69
C ARG A 240 -34.56 33.89 -24.54
N ALA A 241 -33.39 33.34 -24.20
CA ALA A 241 -32.55 33.83 -23.09
C ALA A 241 -31.79 35.15 -23.40
N ASP A 242 -32.34 35.99 -24.28
CA ASP A 242 -31.91 37.38 -24.53
C ASP A 242 -33.12 38.32 -24.35
#